data_AF-A0A2H3FIU6-F1
#
_entry.id   AF-A0A2H3FIU6-F1
#
_cell.length_a   1.000
_cell.length_b   1.000
_cell.length_c   1.000
_cell.angle_alpha   90.00
_cell.angle_beta   90.00
_cell.angle_gamma   90.00
#
_symmetry.space_group_name_H-M   'P 1'
#
loop_
_entity.id
_entity.type
_entity.pdbx_description
1 polymer ?
#
loop_
_entity_poly.entity_id
_entity_poly.type
_entity_poly.pdbx_seq_one_letter_code
_entity_poly.pdbx_strand_id
1 'polypeptide(L)'
;MSDLENAPSASYEDNSYVSRPGEKDQPIAVQADSDRVEDPIDAEQADTDAQLERDEKDAIDQSNIIEERTRGATQPGGTYQEPGDEEGLPTNDGTSSV
;
A
#
# COMPACT_ATOMS: atom_id res chain seq x y z
N MET A 1 8.62 39.18 33.32
CA MET A 1 8.50 38.85 31.89
C MET A 1 9.90 38.52 31.40
N SER A 2 10.35 37.28 31.60
CA SER A 2 11.75 36.90 31.37
C SER A 2 11.91 35.44 30.94
N ASP A 3 10.82 34.73 30.65
CA ASP A 3 10.84 33.31 30.32
C ASP A 3 10.72 33.02 28.81
N LEU A 4 10.69 34.05 27.96
CA LEU A 4 10.64 33.89 26.49
C LEU A 4 12.03 33.77 25.83
N GLU A 5 13.13 34.02 26.54
CA GLU A 5 14.50 33.98 25.96
C GLU A 5 15.11 32.57 25.90
N ASN A 6 14.46 31.56 26.51
CA ASN A 6 14.95 30.17 26.56
C ASN A 6 13.92 29.15 26.04
N ALA A 7 13.04 29.57 25.12
CA ALA A 7 12.23 28.62 24.38
C ALA A 7 13.05 28.07 23.20
N PRO A 8 12.99 26.75 22.90
CA PRO A 8 13.58 26.23 21.69
C PRO A 8 12.99 26.96 20.48
N SER A 9 13.84 27.43 19.57
CA SER A 9 13.38 27.96 18.30
C SER A 9 12.57 26.87 17.60
N ALA A 10 11.33 27.17 17.20
CA ALA A 10 10.41 26.26 16.52
C ALA A 10 10.83 25.94 15.07
N SER A 11 12.14 25.77 14.84
CA SER A 11 12.72 25.34 13.57
C SER A 11 12.75 23.82 13.56
N TYR A 12 11.82 23.20 12.82
CA TYR A 12 11.67 21.75 12.72
C TYR A 12 12.17 21.19 11.38
N GLU A 13 12.69 22.03 10.49
CA GLU A 13 13.20 21.60 9.18
C GLU A 13 14.52 20.82 9.37
N ASP A 14 14.54 19.57 8.90
CA ASP A 14 15.73 18.73 8.82
C ASP A 14 15.90 18.26 7.37
N ASN A 15 17.06 18.54 6.77
CA ASN A 15 17.35 18.13 5.39
C ASN A 15 18.52 17.14 5.30
N SER A 16 18.90 16.51 6.42
CA SER A 16 20.00 15.55 6.47
C SER A 16 19.75 14.27 5.66
N TYR A 17 18.49 13.96 5.36
CA TYR A 17 18.04 12.81 4.56
C TYR A 17 17.85 13.09 3.07
N VAL A 18 17.98 14.34 2.64
CA VAL A 18 17.76 14.73 1.23
C VAL A 18 18.81 14.08 0.33
N SER A 19 18.38 13.64 -0.86
CA SER A 19 19.27 13.05 -1.85
C SER A 19 20.45 13.96 -2.17
N ARG A 20 21.64 13.36 -2.27
CA ARG A 20 22.89 14.09 -2.53
C ARG A 20 22.86 14.77 -3.90
N PRO A 21 23.62 15.86 -4.09
CA PRO A 21 23.83 16.44 -5.42
C PRO A 21 24.35 15.39 -6.40
N GLY A 22 23.67 15.20 -7.53
CA GLY A 22 23.97 14.17 -8.53
C GLY A 22 23.20 12.85 -8.38
N GLU A 23 22.49 12.65 -7.27
CA GLU A 23 21.59 11.50 -7.06
C GLU A 23 20.10 11.88 -7.13
N LYS A 24 19.81 13.15 -7.46
CA LYS A 24 18.43 13.65 -7.57
C LYS A 24 17.65 13.07 -8.76
N ASP A 25 18.35 12.53 -9.75
CA ASP A 25 17.76 11.88 -10.93
C ASP A 25 17.57 10.35 -10.75
N GLN A 26 17.83 9.82 -9.55
CA GLN A 26 17.60 8.41 -9.24
C GLN A 26 16.09 8.10 -9.16
N PRO A 27 15.65 6.85 -9.39
CA PRO A 27 14.23 6.49 -9.47
C PRO A 27 13.39 6.89 -8.25
N ILE A 28 14.01 6.99 -7.07
CA ILE A 28 13.36 7.44 -5.83
C ILE A 28 14.32 8.39 -5.10
N ALA A 29 14.33 9.67 -5.51
CA ALA A 29 15.03 10.72 -4.79
C ALA A 29 14.19 11.25 -3.62
N VAL A 30 14.87 11.55 -2.50
CA VAL A 30 14.26 12.14 -1.31
C VAL A 30 14.38 13.66 -1.38
N GLN A 31 13.25 14.34 -1.21
CA GLN A 31 13.11 15.81 -1.30
C GLN A 31 13.28 16.46 0.08
N ALA A 32 13.58 17.76 0.10
CA ALA A 32 13.69 18.55 1.33
C ALA A 32 12.31 18.84 1.94
N ASP A 33 12.28 19.14 3.24
CA ASP A 33 11.02 19.45 3.96
C ASP A 33 10.27 20.64 3.39
N SER A 34 11.01 21.63 2.92
CA SER A 34 10.49 22.85 2.32
C SER A 34 10.18 22.71 0.83
N ASP A 35 10.52 21.58 0.20
CA ASP A 35 10.26 21.39 -1.22
C ASP A 35 8.75 21.32 -1.45
N ARG A 36 8.25 22.13 -2.40
CA ARG A 36 6.85 22.12 -2.77
C ARG A 36 6.56 20.84 -3.54
N VAL A 37 5.69 20.01 -3.00
CA VAL A 37 5.13 18.85 -3.70
C VAL A 37 3.85 19.28 -4.40
N GLU A 38 3.73 18.98 -5.69
CA GLU A 38 2.47 19.16 -6.41
C GLU A 38 1.39 18.25 -5.84
N ASP A 39 0.31 18.86 -5.35
CA ASP A 39 -0.90 18.13 -5.02
C ASP A 39 -1.65 17.83 -6.32
N PRO A 40 -1.90 16.56 -6.68
CA PRO A 40 -2.70 16.22 -7.85
C PRO A 40 -4.16 16.63 -7.72
N ILE A 41 -4.61 17.02 -6.52
CA ILE A 41 -5.98 17.43 -6.25
C ILE A 41 -6.14 18.94 -6.50
N ASP A 42 -7.08 19.29 -7.38
CA ASP A 42 -7.51 20.68 -7.56
C ASP A 42 -8.41 21.09 -6.38
N ALA A 43 -7.86 21.87 -5.45
CA ALA A 43 -8.55 22.33 -4.26
C ALA A 43 -9.81 23.15 -4.55
N GLU A 44 -9.92 23.81 -5.71
CA GLU A 44 -11.11 24.57 -6.08
C GLU A 44 -12.27 23.67 -6.53
N GLN A 45 -11.97 22.46 -6.99
CA GLN A 45 -12.97 21.50 -7.48
C GLN A 45 -13.26 20.39 -6.47
N ALA A 46 -12.27 20.02 -5.65
CA ALA A 46 -12.35 18.88 -4.76
C ALA A 46 -13.44 18.99 -3.69
N ASP A 47 -13.73 20.20 -3.21
CA ASP A 47 -14.74 20.49 -2.18
C ASP A 47 -15.96 21.21 -2.76
N THR A 48 -16.47 20.72 -3.90
CA THR A 48 -17.65 21.30 -4.57
C THR A 48 -18.84 20.36 -4.56
N ASP A 49 -20.05 20.91 -4.57
CA ASP A 49 -21.28 20.11 -4.66
C ASP A 49 -21.34 19.27 -5.95
N ALA A 50 -20.73 19.76 -7.04
CA ALA A 50 -20.64 19.03 -8.30
C ALA A 50 -19.79 17.76 -8.18
N GLN A 51 -18.74 17.81 -7.35
CA GLN A 51 -17.88 16.67 -7.05
C GLN A 51 -18.66 15.63 -6.23
N LEU A 52 -19.42 16.06 -5.21
CA LEU A 52 -20.29 15.19 -4.42
C LEU A 52 -21.34 14.48 -5.30
N GLU A 53 -22.02 15.20 -6.19
CA GLU A 53 -23.05 14.61 -7.06
C GLU A 53 -22.47 13.54 -8.01
N ARG A 54 -21.24 13.74 -8.51
CA ARG A 54 -20.55 12.73 -9.32
C ARG A 54 -20.24 11.50 -8.47
N ASP A 55 -19.69 11.70 -7.29
CA ASP A 55 -19.29 10.61 -6.41
C ASP A 55 -20.50 9.78 -5.96
N GLU A 56 -21.67 10.41 -5.73
CA GLU A 56 -22.92 9.69 -5.46
C GLU A 56 -23.38 8.81 -6.63
N LYS A 57 -23.21 9.28 -7.86
CA LYS A 57 -23.55 8.49 -9.07
C LYS A 57 -22.59 7.31 -9.23
N ASP A 58 -21.30 7.56 -9.10
CA ASP A 58 -20.26 6.54 -9.26
C ASP A 58 -20.34 5.48 -8.15
N ALA A 59 -20.67 5.87 -6.91
CA ALA A 59 -20.82 4.95 -5.79
C ALA A 59 -21.99 3.96 -5.95
N ILE A 60 -23.05 4.37 -6.66
CA ILE A 60 -24.23 3.52 -6.91
C ILE A 60 -24.07 2.74 -8.22
N ASP A 61 -23.16 3.13 -9.10
CA ASP A 61 -22.94 2.48 -10.40
C ASP A 61 -22.33 1.07 -10.26
N GLN A 62 -23.18 0.08 -10.45
CA GLN A 62 -22.81 -1.33 -10.42
C GLN A 62 -21.96 -1.76 -11.63
N SER A 63 -21.89 -0.97 -12.70
CA SER A 63 -21.10 -1.30 -13.89
C SER A 63 -19.59 -1.31 -13.62
N ASN A 64 -19.15 -0.59 -12.58
CA ASN A 64 -17.77 -0.58 -12.09
C ASN A 64 -17.45 -1.75 -11.13
N ILE A 65 -18.44 -2.58 -10.79
CA ILE A 65 -18.26 -3.76 -9.94
C ILE A 65 -17.85 -4.95 -10.80
N ILE A 66 -16.71 -5.54 -10.46
CA ILE A 66 -16.24 -6.80 -11.05
C ILE A 66 -17.08 -7.95 -10.50
N GLU A 67 -17.68 -8.77 -11.38
CA GLU A 67 -18.57 -9.88 -11.00
C GLU A 67 -17.84 -11.05 -10.33
N GLU A 68 -16.51 -11.11 -10.43
CA GLU A 68 -15.67 -12.17 -9.90
C GLU A 68 -14.78 -11.68 -8.74
N ARG A 69 -14.43 -12.60 -7.83
CA ARG A 69 -13.43 -12.33 -6.80
C ARG A 69 -12.04 -12.21 -7.44
N THR A 70 -11.35 -11.10 -7.18
CA THR A 70 -9.99 -10.83 -7.70
C THR A 70 -8.91 -11.82 -7.26
N ARG A 71 -9.21 -12.71 -6.31
CA ARG A 71 -8.32 -13.81 -5.92
C ARG A 71 -8.77 -15.09 -6.64
N GLY A 72 -8.24 -15.33 -7.84
CA GLY A 72 -8.36 -16.60 -8.57
C GLY A 72 -7.63 -17.78 -7.90
N ALA A 73 -7.45 -17.73 -6.58
CA ALA A 73 -6.63 -18.64 -5.79
C ALA A 73 -7.45 -19.70 -5.04
N THR A 74 -8.78 -19.72 -5.21
CA THR A 74 -9.57 -20.84 -4.69
C THR A 74 -9.27 -22.04 -5.58
N GLN A 75 -8.35 -22.88 -5.11
CA GLN A 75 -8.15 -24.20 -5.69
C GLN A 75 -9.49 -24.95 -5.70
N PRO A 76 -9.78 -25.76 -6.73
CA PRO A 76 -11.02 -26.54 -6.81
C PRO A 76 -11.31 -27.30 -5.52
N GLY A 77 -12.59 -27.50 -5.18
CA GLY A 77 -12.96 -28.33 -4.04
C GLY A 77 -12.30 -29.70 -4.15
N GLY A 78 -11.60 -30.13 -3.10
CA GLY A 78 -10.82 -31.38 -3.08
C GLY A 78 -9.30 -31.19 -3.21
N THR A 79 -8.81 -29.99 -3.50
CA THR A 79 -7.35 -29.76 -3.64
C THR A 79 -6.60 -29.75 -2.30
N TYR A 80 -7.30 -29.50 -1.20
CA TYR A 80 -6.79 -29.64 0.17
C TYR A 80 -7.47 -30.83 0.85
N GLN A 81 -7.30 -32.02 0.28
CA GLN A 81 -7.69 -33.27 0.94
C GLN A 81 -6.53 -33.77 1.79
N GLU A 82 -6.84 -34.25 2.99
CA GLU A 82 -5.88 -34.97 3.81
C GLU A 82 -5.51 -36.27 3.08
N PRO A 83 -4.21 -36.63 3.00
CA PRO A 83 -3.80 -37.91 2.45
C PRO A 83 -4.44 -39.05 3.26
N GLY A 84 -4.84 -40.13 2.57
CA GLY A 84 -5.39 -41.31 3.24
C GLY A 84 -4.37 -41.97 4.18
N ASP A 85 -4.84 -42.84 5.08
CA ASP A 85 -4.00 -43.50 6.10
C ASP A 85 -2.77 -44.23 5.55
N GLU A 86 -2.81 -44.65 4.27
CA GLU A 86 -1.74 -45.37 3.57
C GLU A 86 -0.99 -44.50 2.54
N GLU A 87 -1.45 -43.27 2.32
CA GLU A 87 -0.91 -42.37 1.29
C GLU A 87 0.33 -41.63 1.82
N GLY A 88 1.48 -41.88 1.18
CA GLY A 88 2.77 -41.33 1.60
C GLY A 88 3.51 -42.18 2.64
N LEU A 89 2.92 -43.28 3.11
CA LEU A 89 3.64 -44.27 3.91
C LEU A 89 4.55 -45.14 3.02
N PRO A 90 5.79 -45.46 3.46
CA PRO A 90 6.67 -46.38 2.74
C PRO A 90 6.11 -47.81 2.78
N THR A 91 6.50 -48.65 1.81
CA THR A 91 6.19 -50.08 1.82
C THR A 91 6.73 -50.73 3.09
N ASN A 92 5.87 -51.48 3.80
CA ASN A 92 6.28 -52.24 4.98
C ASN A 92 6.99 -53.54 4.57
N ASP A 93 8.07 -53.41 3.81
CA ASP A 93 8.96 -54.50 3.39
C ASP A 93 10.17 -54.64 4.36
N GLY A 94 10.15 -53.88 5.47
CA GLY A 94 11.23 -53.87 6.45
C GLY A 94 12.47 -53.10 6.00
N THR A 95 12.40 -52.37 4.89
CA THR A 95 13.50 -51.52 4.40
C THR A 95 13.09 -50.04 4.46
N SER A 96 13.99 -49.19 4.95
CA SER A 96 13.78 -47.74 4.91
C SER A 96 13.97 -47.25 3.48
N SER A 97 13.07 -46.39 2.97
CA SER A 97 13.27 -45.72 1.69
C SER A 97 14.48 -44.81 1.74
N VAL A 98 15.31 -44.86 0.70
CA VAL A 98 16.56 -44.08 0.56
C VAL A 98 16.27 -42.66 0.10
#